data_AF-A0A349VPS1-F1
#
_entry.id   AF-A0A349VPS1-F1
#
_cell.length_a   1.000
_cell.length_b   1.000
_cell.length_c   1.000
_cell.angle_alpha   90.00
_cell.angle_beta   90.00
_cell.angle_gamma   90.00
#
_symmetry.space_group_name_H-M   'P 1'
#
loop_
_entity.id
_entity.type
_entity.pdbx_description
1 polymer ?
#
loop_
_entity_poly.entity_id
_entity_poly.type
_entity_poly.pdbx_seq_one_letter_code
_entity_poly.pdbx_strand_id
1 'polypeptide(L)' 'MKKKIALFTTGWGAEILSQFLRGMQLALKESEADIFLFLCYSTYNDTPSVKQGETNIYNLPDLHDFDG' A
#
# COMPACT_ATOMS: atom_id res chain seq x y z
N MET A 1 19.71 -2.33 9.24
CA MET A 1 18.94 -2.69 8.04
C MET A 1 17.88 -1.63 7.84
N LYS A 2 17.68 -1.21 6.59
CA LYS A 2 16.65 -0.23 6.22
C LYS A 2 15.26 -0.82 6.49
N LYS A 3 14.39 -0.11 7.21
CA LYS A 3 13.04 -0.62 7.52
C LYS A 3 12.17 -0.51 6.26
N LYS A 4 11.27 -1.47 6.04
CA LYS A 4 10.31 -1.45 4.93
C LYS A 4 8.90 -1.52 5.51
N ILE A 5 8.03 -0.62 5.08
CA ILE A 5 6.64 -0.50 5.56
C ILE A 5 5.72 -0.67 4.37
N ALA A 6 4.83 -1.66 4.43
CA ALA A 6 3.79 -1.86 3.43
C ALA A 6 2.48 -1.18 3.89
N LEU A 7 1.93 -0.29 3.06
CA LEU A 7 0.65 0.37 3.31
C LEU A 7 -0.39 -0.10 2.31
N PHE A 8 -1.43 -0.79 2.78
CA PHE A 8 -2.55 -1.23 1.97
C PHE A 8 -3.71 -0.26 2.10
N THR A 9 -4.28 0.18 0.98
CA THR A 9 -5.39 1.13 0.97
C THR A 9 -6.36 0.84 -0.18
N THR A 10 -7.62 1.23 0.00
CA THR A 10 -8.65 1.13 -1.03
C THR A 10 -8.55 2.24 -2.09
N GLY A 11 -7.75 3.29 -1.83
CA GLY A 11 -7.64 4.46 -2.70
C GLY A 11 -8.85 5.41 -2.64
N TRP A 12 -9.91 5.05 -1.92
CA TRP A 12 -11.04 5.95 -1.64
C TRP A 12 -10.65 7.04 -0.64
N GLY A 13 -11.13 8.27 -0.85
CA GLY A 13 -10.76 9.43 -0.03
C GLY A 13 -9.29 9.84 -0.20
N ALA A 14 -8.85 9.96 -1.46
CA ALA A 14 -7.45 10.22 -1.81
C ALA A 14 -6.89 11.50 -1.17
N GLU A 15 -7.73 12.51 -0.95
CA GLU A 15 -7.39 13.74 -0.24
C GLU A 15 -6.96 13.46 1.20
N ILE A 16 -7.66 12.59 1.94
CA ILE A 16 -7.30 12.20 3.31
C ILE A 16 -6.06 11.31 3.28
N LEU A 17 -6.01 10.33 2.38
CA LEU A 17 -4.88 9.42 2.22
C LEU A 17 -3.57 10.20 1.94
N SER A 18 -3.63 11.24 1.12
CA SER A 18 -2.46 12.08 0.81
C SER A 18 -1.90 12.79 2.06
N GLN A 19 -2.76 13.29 2.94
CA GLN A 19 -2.34 13.94 4.19
C GLN A 19 -1.74 12.94 5.17
N PHE A 20 -2.34 11.75 5.26
CA PHE A 20 -1.82 10.66 6.07
C PHE A 20 -0.41 10.22 5.62
N LEU A 21 -0.24 9.99 4.31
CA LEU A 21 1.07 9.65 3.73
C LEU A 21 2.11 10.75 3.98
N ARG A 22 1.72 12.02 3.89
CA ARG A 22 2.60 13.14 4.19
C ARG A 22 3.05 13.13 5.66
N GLY A 23 2.14 12.86 6.59
CA GLY A 23 2.45 12.71 8.01
C GLY A 23 3.44 11.58 8.28
N MET A 24 3.23 10.41 7.64
CA MET A 24 4.15 9.28 7.74
C MET A 24 5.55 9.63 7.24
N GLN A 25 5.67 10.24 6.06
CA GLN A 25 6.96 10.65 5.51
C GLN A 25 7.72 11.62 6.42
N LEU A 26 7.01 12.54 7.07
CA LEU A 26 7.61 13.49 8.01
C LEU A 26 8.09 12.81 9.29
N ALA A 27 7.27 11.93 9.87
CA ALA A 27 7.61 11.19 11.08
C ALA A 27 8.78 10.22 10.86
N LEU A 28 8.88 9.66 9.66
CA LEU A 28 9.89 8.68 9.29
C LEU A 28 11.10 9.30 8.59
N LYS A 29 11.20 10.63 8.50
CA LYS A 29 12.25 11.30 7.71
C LYS A 29 13.67 10.90 8.13
N GLU A 30 13.89 10.75 9.43
CA GLU A 30 15.21 10.40 10.02
C GLU A 30 15.40 8.88 10.17
N SER A 31 14.33 8.10 10.05
CA SER A 31 14.45 6.66 9.87
C SER A 31 14.71 6.38 8.40
N GLU A 32 15.77 5.67 8.05
CA GLU A 32 15.94 5.13 6.71
C GLU A 32 14.84 4.05 6.50
N ALA A 33 13.61 4.47 6.24
CA ALA A 33 12.44 3.61 6.10
C ALA A 33 11.83 3.85 4.72
N ASP A 34 11.59 2.77 3.99
CA ASP A 34 10.87 2.80 2.71
C ASP A 34 9.40 2.50 2.94
N ILE A 35 8.53 3.28 2.30
CA ILE A 35 7.07 3.07 2.31
C ILE A 35 6.65 2.56 0.93
N PHE A 36 5.99 1.40 0.91
CA PHE A 36 5.43 0.77 -0.28
C PHE A 36 3.91 0.85 -0.21
N LEU A 37 3.28 1.53 -1.16
CA LEU A 37 1.83 1.72 -1.21
C LEU A 37 1.17 0.70 -2.14
N PHE A 38 0.20 -0.05 -1.62
CA PHE A 38 -0.58 -1.04 -2.36
C PHE A 38 -2.05 -0.61 -2.42
N LEU A 39 -2.51 -0.23 -3.63
CA LEU A 39 -3.90 0.10 -3.90
C LEU A 39 -4.67 -1.19 -4.18
N CYS A 40 -5.64 -1.52 -3.33
CA CYS A 40 -6.19 -2.87 -3.25
C CYS A 40 -7.64 -3.00 -3.74
N TYR A 41 -8.33 -1.90 -4.08
CA TYR A 41 -9.76 -1.90 -4.39
C TYR A 41 -10.14 -0.84 -5.45
N SER A 42 -9.34 -0.72 -6.51
CA SER A 42 -9.39 0.44 -7.39
C SER A 42 -10.23 0.26 -8.65
N THR A 43 -11.33 -0.49 -8.71
CA THR A 43 -12.30 -0.29 -9.81
C THR A 43 -13.74 -0.71 -9.48
N TYR A 44 -14.66 0.20 -9.80
CA TYR A 44 -16.12 0.01 -9.81
C TYR A 44 -16.62 -0.91 -10.95
N ASN A 45 -15.72 -1.54 -11.72
CA ASN A 45 -16.04 -2.36 -12.89
C ASN A 45 -15.78 -3.84 -12.61
N ASP A 46 -16.87 -4.49 -12.23
CA ASP A 46 -16.99 -5.80 -11.61
C ASP A 46 -16.76 -6.99 -12.57
N THR A 47 -15.72 -6.94 -13.42
CA THR A 47 -15.38 -8.10 -14.26
C THR A 47 -14.51 -9.09 -13.47
N PRO A 48 -14.71 -10.42 -13.62
CA PRO A 48 -13.89 -11.43 -12.96
C PRO A 48 -12.38 -11.28 -13.25
N SER A 49 -12.02 -10.83 -14.46
CA SER A 49 -10.64 -10.59 -14.87
C SER A 49 -10.02 -9.39 -14.14
N VAL A 50 -10.78 -8.33 -13.88
CA VAL A 50 -10.34 -7.17 -13.10
C VAL A 50 -10.17 -7.57 -11.63
N LYS A 51 -11.13 -8.31 -11.05
CA LYS A 51 -10.97 -8.87 -9.69
C LYS A 51 -9.72 -9.74 -9.59
N GLN A 52 -9.47 -10.60 -10.58
CA GLN A 52 -8.28 -11.43 -10.60
C GLN A 52 -7.00 -10.60 -10.73
N GLY A 53 -6.98 -9.52 -11.52
CA GLY A 53 -5.83 -8.63 -11.61
C GLY A 53 -5.58 -7.84 -10.32
N GLU A 54 -6.63 -7.21 -9.76
CA GLU A 54 -6.52 -6.35 -8.58
C GLU A 54 -6.22 -7.14 -7.30
N THR A 55 -6.88 -8.28 -7.08
CA THR A 55 -6.71 -9.07 -5.85
C THR A 55 -5.46 -9.94 -5.87
N ASN A 56 -4.87 -10.20 -7.04
CA ASN A 56 -3.64 -10.97 -7.09
C ASN A 56 -2.43 -10.20 -6.53
N ILE A 57 -2.56 -8.88 -6.32
CA ILE A 57 -1.55 -8.07 -5.61
C ILE A 57 -1.27 -8.59 -4.19
N TYR A 58 -2.26 -9.22 -3.54
CA TYR A 58 -2.11 -9.82 -2.22
C TYR A 58 -1.21 -11.06 -2.21
N ASN A 59 -0.98 -11.69 -3.36
CA ASN A 59 -0.12 -12.86 -3.50
C ASN A 59 1.29 -12.50 -4.00
N LEU A 60 1.54 -11.24 -4.36
CA LEU A 60 2.84 -10.77 -4.84
C LEU A 60 3.90 -10.62 -3.72
N PRO A 61 3.58 -10.09 -2.52
CA PRO A 61 4.57 -10.01 -1.46
C PRO A 61 4.76 -11.38 -0.82
N ASP A 62 6.01 -11.84 -0.75
CA ASP A 62 6.37 -12.92 0.18
C ASP A 62 6.35 -12.34 1.59
N LEU A 63 5.39 -12.77 2.41
CA LEU A 63 5.20 -12.25 3.77
C LEU A 63 6.39 -12.54 4.69
N HIS A 64 7.26 -13.50 4.34
CA HIS A 64 8.49 -13.77 5.08
C HIS A 64 9.54 -12.66 4.96
N ASP A 65 9.41 -11.77 3.97
CA ASP A 65 10.32 -10.63 3.77
C ASP A 65 9.92 -9.40 4.62
N PHE A 66 8.85 -9.48 5.42
CA PHE A 66 8.29 -8.34 6.15
C PHE A 66 8.08 -8.68 7.64
N ASP A 67 8.43 -7.73 8.51
CA ASP A 67 8.37 -7.88 9.98
C ASP A 67 6.97 -7.54 10.58
N GLY A 68 5.97 -7.29 9.73
CA GLY A 68 4.64 -6.80 10.11
C GLY A 68 4.23 -5.51 9.39
#